data_AF-A0A2I0XAX6-F1
#
_entry.id   AF-A0A2I0XAX6-F1
#
_cell.length_a   1.000
_cell.length_b   1.000
_cell.length_c   1.000
_cell.angle_alpha   90.00
_cell.angle_beta   90.00
_cell.angle_gamma   90.00
#
_symmetry.space_group_name_H-M   'P 1'
#
loop_
_entity.id
_entity.type
_entity.pdbx_description
1 polymer ?
#
loop_
_entity_poly.entity_id
_entity_poly.type
_entity_poly.pdbx_seq_one_letter_code
_entity_poly.pdbx_strand_id
1 'polypeptide(L)'
;MGNNLVSPCFPAATHAASATTKLIFWGGATRLLPCRQLAGELMYQFPDSLVCHANSFFIGQPVPALAIQDELISGETYFVLPSDHLPCGTLTAASLALLSSTKGQQSPFVHGKCPFEYVKGNDGKSHIRVLPEFIERMISGDGATAAGEGKGGCGGVCEEICSTPELKKQYEQLVGSKNRPWSPRLETITESNFKVRLSPGRIFGCDRI
;
A
#
# COMPACT_ATOMS: atom_id res chain seq x y z
N MET A 1 -8.67 -69.18 22.21
CA MET A 1 -7.50 -68.38 21.78
C MET A 1 -8.03 -67.30 20.85
N GLY A 2 -8.29 -66.10 21.39
CA GLY A 2 -9.02 -65.03 20.71
C GLY A 2 -8.08 -63.98 20.12
N ASN A 3 -8.28 -63.63 18.85
CA ASN A 3 -7.49 -62.65 18.12
C ASN A 3 -7.94 -61.23 18.47
N ASN A 4 -7.02 -60.38 18.92
CA ASN A 4 -7.23 -58.94 19.08
C ASN A 4 -6.77 -58.21 17.81
N LEU A 5 -7.71 -57.88 16.94
CA LEU A 5 -7.53 -56.90 15.87
C LEU A 5 -7.59 -55.49 16.51
N VAL A 6 -6.43 -54.94 16.84
CA VAL A 6 -6.29 -53.53 17.19
C VAL A 6 -6.35 -52.74 15.87
N SER A 7 -7.54 -52.26 15.55
CA SER A 7 -7.72 -51.22 14.54
C SER A 7 -7.16 -49.91 15.12
N PRO A 8 -6.16 -49.27 14.50
CA PRO A 8 -5.82 -47.90 14.86
C PRO A 8 -6.94 -47.02 14.29
N CYS A 9 -7.85 -46.61 15.16
CA CYS A 9 -8.70 -45.47 14.89
C CYS A 9 -7.77 -44.26 14.70
N PHE A 10 -7.35 -44.01 13.48
CA PHE A 10 -6.84 -42.70 13.10
C PHE A 10 -7.96 -41.71 13.43
N PRO A 11 -7.76 -40.75 14.35
CA PRO A 11 -8.66 -39.62 14.37
C PRO A 11 -8.51 -38.96 13.01
N ALA A 12 -9.52 -39.11 12.17
CA ALA A 12 -9.69 -38.22 11.04
C ALA A 12 -9.74 -36.82 11.65
N ALA A 13 -8.64 -36.09 11.53
CA ALA A 13 -8.60 -34.65 11.72
C ALA A 13 -9.59 -34.09 10.68
N THR A 14 -10.85 -34.05 11.08
CA THR A 14 -11.88 -33.27 10.45
C THR A 14 -11.40 -31.84 10.66
N HIS A 15 -10.67 -31.33 9.67
CA HIS A 15 -10.29 -29.94 9.54
C HIS A 15 -11.56 -29.09 9.34
N ALA A 16 -12.41 -29.03 10.36
CA ALA A 16 -13.27 -27.89 10.61
C ALA A 16 -12.42 -26.88 11.41
N ALA A 17 -11.35 -26.38 10.78
CA ALA A 17 -10.66 -25.22 11.32
C ALA A 17 -11.70 -24.10 11.33
N SER A 18 -12.19 -23.74 12.51
CA SER A 18 -13.05 -22.58 12.71
C SER A 18 -12.41 -21.41 11.97
N ALA A 19 -13.05 -20.94 10.88
CA ALA A 19 -12.48 -19.91 10.03
C ALA A 19 -12.36 -18.61 10.84
N THR A 20 -11.16 -18.34 11.37
CA THR A 20 -10.85 -17.14 12.12
C THR A 20 -10.41 -16.05 11.16
N THR A 21 -10.84 -14.82 11.40
CA THR A 21 -10.39 -13.65 10.64
C THR A 21 -9.10 -13.10 11.26
N LYS A 22 -8.08 -12.81 10.44
CA LYS A 22 -6.82 -12.22 10.89
C LYS A 22 -6.90 -10.70 10.75
N LEU A 23 -6.72 -9.98 11.86
CA LEU A 23 -6.49 -8.53 11.86
C LEU A 23 -5.03 -8.22 12.06
N ILE A 24 -4.51 -7.30 11.26
CA ILE A 24 -3.17 -6.76 11.43
C ILE A 24 -3.30 -5.26 11.66
N PHE A 25 -2.86 -4.81 12.82
CA PHE A 25 -2.90 -3.42 13.22
C PHE A 25 -1.64 -2.70 12.75
N TRP A 26 -1.78 -1.40 12.52
CA TRP A 26 -0.64 -0.53 12.35
C TRP A 26 0.27 -0.56 13.59
N GLY A 27 1.56 -0.80 13.39
CA GLY A 27 2.51 -1.13 14.45
C GLY A 27 2.80 -2.64 14.61
N GLY A 28 2.19 -3.49 13.78
CA GLY A 28 2.55 -4.91 13.64
C GLY A 28 1.83 -5.88 14.59
N ALA A 29 1.02 -5.36 15.52
CA ALA A 29 0.19 -6.22 16.36
C ALA A 29 -0.81 -7.00 15.50
N THR A 30 -0.92 -8.30 15.71
CA THR A 30 -1.87 -9.17 14.99
C THR A 30 -2.87 -9.76 15.98
N ARG A 31 -4.15 -9.76 15.63
CA ARG A 31 -5.23 -10.37 16.43
C ARG A 31 -6.03 -11.32 15.57
N LEU A 32 -6.33 -12.49 16.12
CA LEU A 32 -7.29 -13.43 15.53
C LEU A 32 -8.65 -13.20 16.15
N LEU A 33 -9.66 -13.12 15.30
CA LEU A 33 -11.05 -12.93 15.71
C LEU A 33 -11.88 -14.17 15.39
N PRO A 34 -12.87 -14.48 16.25
CA PRO A 34 -13.86 -15.50 15.95
C PRO A 34 -14.72 -15.12 14.74
N CYS A 35 -15.36 -16.14 14.16
CA CYS A 35 -16.19 -16.03 12.97
C CYS A 35 -17.34 -15.03 13.16
N ARG A 36 -17.59 -14.20 12.14
CA ARG A 36 -18.61 -13.12 12.05
C ARG A 36 -18.42 -11.97 13.04
N GLN A 37 -17.70 -10.95 12.60
CA GLN A 37 -17.64 -9.65 13.28
C GLN A 37 -17.98 -8.54 12.29
N LEU A 38 -18.69 -7.52 12.76
CA LEU A 38 -19.05 -6.35 11.96
C LEU A 38 -17.87 -5.36 11.96
N ALA A 39 -17.53 -4.79 10.80
CA ALA A 39 -16.46 -3.79 10.70
C ALA A 39 -16.71 -2.60 11.62
N GLY A 40 -17.98 -2.18 11.75
CA GLY A 40 -18.40 -1.13 12.67
C GLY A 40 -18.10 -1.40 14.13
N GLU A 41 -18.06 -2.67 14.58
CA GLU A 41 -17.68 -3.01 15.95
C GLU A 41 -16.18 -2.75 16.20
N LEU A 42 -15.34 -3.05 15.20
CA LEU A 42 -13.92 -2.73 15.26
C LEU A 42 -13.68 -1.23 15.20
N MET A 43 -14.38 -0.53 14.32
CA MET A 43 -14.28 0.93 14.20
C MET A 43 -14.80 1.63 15.47
N TYR A 44 -15.73 1.01 16.20
CA TYR A 44 -16.17 1.49 17.50
C TYR A 44 -15.11 1.23 18.60
N GLN A 45 -14.46 0.06 18.59
CA GLN A 45 -13.40 -0.28 19.54
C GLN A 45 -12.13 0.57 19.32
N PHE A 46 -11.81 0.88 18.07
CA PHE A 46 -10.66 1.65 17.66
C PHE A 46 -11.12 2.88 16.87
N PRO A 47 -11.51 3.97 17.56
CA PRO A 47 -11.86 5.21 16.89
C PRO A 47 -10.66 5.72 16.07
N ASP A 48 -10.94 6.45 14.99
CA ASP A 48 -9.93 6.98 14.06
C ASP A 48 -9.12 5.89 13.30
N SER A 49 -9.70 4.70 13.18
CA SER A 49 -9.14 3.61 12.37
C SER A 49 -10.06 3.21 11.21
N LEU A 50 -9.43 2.80 10.12
CA LEU A 50 -10.04 2.25 8.92
C LEU A 50 -9.75 0.75 8.88
N VAL A 51 -10.79 -0.04 8.57
CA VAL A 51 -10.66 -1.48 8.35
C VAL A 51 -10.66 -1.73 6.85
N CYS A 52 -9.59 -2.33 6.34
CA CYS A 52 -9.41 -2.58 4.90
C CYS A 52 -9.15 -4.06 4.64
N HIS A 53 -9.74 -4.63 3.60
CA HIS A 53 -9.40 -5.99 3.17
C HIS A 53 -7.97 -6.04 2.59
N ALA A 54 -7.18 -7.04 2.99
CA ALA A 54 -5.75 -7.07 2.66
C ALA A 54 -5.46 -7.14 1.16
N ASN A 55 -6.37 -7.71 0.36
CA ASN A 55 -6.20 -7.91 -1.08
C ASN A 55 -6.72 -6.76 -1.94
N SER A 56 -7.34 -5.74 -1.35
CA SER A 56 -8.11 -4.71 -2.07
C SER A 56 -7.36 -3.40 -2.34
N PHE A 57 -6.03 -3.38 -2.13
CA PHE A 57 -5.22 -2.18 -2.31
C PHE A 57 -4.75 -2.03 -3.76
N PHE A 58 -5.24 -0.99 -4.45
CA PHE A 58 -4.87 -0.67 -5.83
C PHE A 58 -4.42 0.79 -5.95
N ILE A 59 -3.27 1.02 -6.59
CA ILE A 59 -2.75 2.37 -6.80
C ILE A 59 -3.66 3.14 -7.77
N GLY A 60 -4.01 4.37 -7.42
CA GLY A 60 -4.90 5.24 -8.17
C GLY A 60 -6.38 4.96 -7.97
N GLN A 61 -6.74 4.03 -7.07
CA GLN A 61 -8.13 3.74 -6.70
C GLN A 61 -8.46 4.29 -5.32
N PRO A 62 -9.75 4.49 -4.99
CA PRO A 62 -10.17 4.85 -3.65
C PRO A 62 -9.64 3.85 -2.60
N VAL A 63 -9.38 4.34 -1.40
CA VAL A 63 -8.97 3.51 -0.26
C VAL A 63 -10.07 2.48 0.02
N PRO A 64 -9.74 1.17 0.09
CA PRO A 64 -10.72 0.09 0.22
C PRO A 64 -11.20 -0.08 1.67
N ALA A 65 -11.68 1.00 2.30
CA ALA A 65 -12.23 0.97 3.65
C ALA A 65 -13.62 0.32 3.65
N LEU A 66 -13.83 -0.61 4.58
CA LEU A 66 -15.14 -1.23 4.81
C LEU A 66 -16.13 -0.22 5.40
N ALA A 67 -17.40 -0.36 5.04
CA ALA A 67 -18.48 0.36 5.68
C ALA A 67 -18.77 -0.20 7.07
N ILE A 68 -19.39 0.61 7.93
CA ILE A 68 -19.76 0.23 9.30
C ILE A 68 -20.58 -1.06 9.32
N GLN A 69 -21.46 -1.25 8.32
CA GLN A 69 -22.37 -2.40 8.25
C GLN A 69 -21.77 -3.63 7.55
N ASP A 70 -20.53 -3.55 7.07
CA ASP A 70 -19.91 -4.68 6.37
C ASP A 70 -19.44 -5.72 7.38
N GLU A 71 -19.70 -6.99 7.07
CA GLU A 71 -19.22 -8.12 7.87
C GLU A 71 -17.84 -8.59 7.40
N LEU A 72 -16.98 -8.92 8.35
CA LEU A 72 -15.68 -9.52 8.09
C LEU A 72 -15.85 -10.97 7.63
N ILE A 73 -15.21 -11.28 6.51
CA ILE A 73 -15.22 -12.62 5.93
C ILE A 73 -14.27 -13.49 6.77
N SER A 74 -14.76 -14.67 7.12
CA SER A 74 -14.04 -15.63 7.95
C SER A 74 -12.94 -16.32 7.15
N GLY A 75 -11.73 -16.40 7.72
CA GLY A 75 -10.53 -16.91 7.04
C GLY A 75 -9.79 -15.86 6.22
N GLU A 76 -10.34 -14.66 6.06
CA GLU A 76 -9.68 -13.55 5.36
C GLU A 76 -8.83 -12.71 6.30
N THR A 77 -7.94 -11.90 5.70
CA THR A 77 -7.06 -10.96 6.42
C THR A 77 -7.48 -9.52 6.17
N TYR A 78 -7.49 -8.73 7.23
CA TYR A 78 -7.82 -7.31 7.20
C TYR A 78 -6.76 -6.47 7.91
N PHE A 79 -6.52 -5.27 7.39
CA PHE A 79 -5.64 -4.28 7.99
C PHE A 79 -6.48 -3.25 8.76
N VAL A 80 -6.03 -2.92 9.96
CA VAL A 80 -6.57 -1.82 10.77
C VAL A 80 -5.56 -0.69 10.73
N LEU A 81 -5.86 0.35 9.96
CA LEU A 81 -4.95 1.44 9.62
C LEU A 81 -5.48 2.76 10.22
N PRO A 82 -4.64 3.67 10.75
CA PRO A 82 -5.12 4.94 11.25
C PRO A 82 -5.59 5.82 10.08
N SER A 83 -6.72 6.51 10.24
CA SER A 83 -7.34 7.32 9.18
C SER A 83 -6.43 8.43 8.68
N ASP A 84 -5.61 8.99 9.56
CA ASP A 84 -4.74 10.15 9.29
C ASP A 84 -3.64 9.85 8.25
N HIS A 85 -3.30 8.57 8.08
CA HIS A 85 -2.25 8.14 7.14
C HIS A 85 -2.77 7.99 5.71
N LEU A 86 -4.09 8.08 5.50
CA LEU A 86 -4.75 7.95 4.20
C LEU A 86 -5.60 9.20 3.86
N PRO A 87 -5.03 10.42 3.85
CA PRO A 87 -5.80 11.67 3.80
C PRO A 87 -6.46 11.97 2.45
N CYS A 88 -5.96 11.39 1.36
CA CYS A 88 -6.34 11.78 -0.01
C CYS A 88 -7.56 11.02 -0.56
N GLY A 89 -8.14 10.07 0.19
CA GLY A 89 -9.25 9.23 -0.29
C GLY A 89 -8.89 8.26 -1.41
N THR A 90 -7.87 8.57 -2.22
CA THR A 90 -7.26 7.71 -3.25
C THR A 90 -5.93 7.16 -2.74
N LEU A 91 -5.71 5.86 -2.95
CA LEU A 91 -4.46 5.19 -2.65
C LEU A 91 -3.38 5.58 -3.68
N THR A 92 -2.33 6.25 -3.22
CA THR A 92 -1.19 6.70 -4.04
C THR A 92 0.12 6.15 -3.47
N ALA A 93 1.22 6.29 -4.20
CA ALA A 93 2.55 5.94 -3.67
C ALA A 93 2.88 6.75 -2.39
N ALA A 94 2.43 8.01 -2.31
CA ALA A 94 2.60 8.84 -1.12
C ALA A 94 1.79 8.32 0.07
N SER A 95 0.55 7.89 -0.13
CA SER A 95 -0.25 7.31 0.95
C SER A 95 0.35 5.99 1.44
N LEU A 96 0.91 5.16 0.56
CA LEU A 96 1.64 3.95 0.97
C LEU A 96 2.88 4.28 1.79
N ALA A 97 3.61 5.35 1.45
CA ALA A 97 4.75 5.79 2.24
C ALA A 97 4.34 6.26 3.65
N LEU A 98 3.17 6.89 3.80
CA LEU A 98 2.63 7.28 5.10
C LEU A 98 2.24 6.09 5.97
N LEU A 99 1.85 4.95 5.37
CA LEU A 99 1.57 3.73 6.13
C LEU A 99 2.82 3.11 6.77
N SER A 100 4.01 3.48 6.29
CA SER A 100 5.27 2.97 6.82
C SER A 100 5.45 3.38 8.29
N SER A 101 5.40 2.41 9.19
CA SER A 101 5.66 2.62 10.62
C SER A 101 7.17 2.65 10.93
N THR A 102 8.02 2.40 9.92
CA THR A 102 9.48 2.35 10.09
C THR A 102 10.02 3.71 10.53
N LYS A 103 10.42 3.78 11.81
CA LYS A 103 11.25 4.88 12.32
C LYS A 103 12.68 4.74 11.77
N GLY A 104 12.84 5.05 10.49
CA GLY A 104 14.07 5.64 9.96
C GLY A 104 15.24 4.75 9.53
N GLN A 105 15.12 3.44 9.23
CA GLN A 105 16.31 2.69 8.77
C GLN A 105 16.19 1.65 7.65
N GLN A 106 15.01 1.20 7.20
CA GLN A 106 14.97 0.18 6.14
C GLN A 106 13.81 0.38 5.17
N SER A 107 14.09 0.25 3.86
CA SER A 107 13.05 0.21 2.85
C SER A 107 12.28 -1.12 3.01
N PRO A 108 10.94 -1.11 2.92
CA PRO A 108 10.14 -2.34 2.92
C PRO A 108 10.37 -3.19 1.64
N PHE A 109 11.12 -2.63 0.69
CA PHE A 109 11.51 -3.26 -0.56
C PHE A 109 12.61 -4.28 -0.29
N VAL A 110 12.27 -5.55 -0.49
CA VAL A 110 13.25 -6.64 -0.48
C VAL A 110 13.70 -6.85 -1.92
N HIS A 111 15.01 -6.73 -2.16
CA HIS A 111 15.63 -6.95 -3.47
C HIS A 111 15.13 -8.29 -4.07
N GLY A 112 14.61 -8.25 -5.30
CA GLY A 112 14.11 -9.43 -6.01
C GLY A 112 12.63 -9.79 -5.78
N LYS A 113 11.92 -9.14 -4.84
CA LYS A 113 10.45 -9.28 -4.69
C LYS A 113 9.75 -8.00 -5.12
N CYS A 114 9.05 -8.04 -6.26
CA CYS A 114 8.19 -6.94 -6.70
C CYS A 114 6.99 -6.80 -5.73
N PRO A 115 6.75 -5.62 -5.14
CA PRO A 115 5.63 -5.42 -4.21
C PRO A 115 4.28 -5.19 -4.92
N PHE A 116 4.31 -5.10 -6.25
CA PHE A 116 3.14 -4.80 -7.07
C PHE A 116 2.84 -5.95 -8.03
N GLU A 117 1.56 -6.15 -8.29
CA GLU A 117 1.01 -7.07 -9.28
C GLU A 117 0.15 -6.28 -10.26
N TYR A 118 0.30 -6.54 -11.56
CA TYR A 118 -0.58 -5.97 -12.57
C TYR A 118 -1.76 -6.90 -12.80
N VAL A 119 -2.95 -6.47 -12.39
CA VAL A 119 -4.19 -7.23 -12.53
C VAL A 119 -5.05 -6.59 -13.61
N LYS A 120 -5.53 -7.38 -14.57
CA LYS A 120 -6.45 -6.90 -15.59
C LYS A 120 -7.89 -6.92 -15.05
N GLY A 121 -8.53 -5.76 -15.01
CA GLY A 121 -9.92 -5.62 -14.62
C GLY A 121 -10.89 -6.13 -15.69
N ASN A 122 -12.15 -6.30 -15.30
CA ASN A 122 -13.23 -6.72 -16.22
C ASN A 122 -13.52 -5.67 -17.30
N ASP A 123 -13.13 -4.41 -17.05
CA ASP A 123 -13.19 -3.30 -17.99
C ASP A 123 -12.06 -3.31 -19.03
N GLY A 124 -11.15 -4.29 -18.94
CA GLY A 124 -9.99 -4.44 -19.80
C GLY A 124 -8.82 -3.54 -19.43
N LYS A 125 -8.93 -2.69 -18.40
CA LYS A 125 -7.84 -1.84 -17.92
C LYS A 125 -6.94 -2.59 -16.96
N SER A 126 -5.66 -2.27 -16.97
CA SER A 126 -4.69 -2.83 -16.02
C SER A 126 -4.66 -1.98 -14.76
N HIS A 127 -4.83 -2.61 -13.59
CA HIS A 127 -4.69 -2.00 -12.28
C HIS A 127 -3.40 -2.47 -11.61
N ILE A 128 -2.78 -1.58 -10.84
CA ILE A 128 -1.57 -1.90 -10.07
C ILE A 128 -2.02 -2.27 -8.65
N ARG A 129 -2.07 -3.57 -8.37
CA ARG A 129 -2.38 -4.11 -7.05
C ARG A 129 -1.13 -4.10 -6.18
N VAL A 130 -1.29 -3.72 -4.92
CA VAL A 130 -0.23 -3.81 -3.91
C VAL A 130 -0.38 -5.15 -3.20
N LEU A 131 0.72 -5.90 -3.08
CA LEU A 131 0.68 -7.21 -2.43
C LEU A 131 0.45 -7.06 -0.91
N PRO A 132 -0.41 -7.89 -0.30
CA PRO A 132 -0.68 -7.86 1.14
C PRO A 132 0.59 -7.99 1.98
N GLU A 133 1.49 -8.90 1.60
CA GLU A 133 2.77 -9.13 2.28
C GLU A 133 3.65 -7.88 2.33
N PHE A 134 3.52 -6.99 1.34
CA PHE A 134 4.26 -5.74 1.31
C PHE A 134 3.64 -4.71 2.27
N ILE A 135 2.31 -4.62 2.31
CA ILE A 135 1.60 -3.74 3.25
C ILE A 135 1.86 -4.17 4.70
N GLU A 136 1.76 -5.47 4.99
CA GLU A 136 2.06 -6.04 6.31
C GLU A 136 3.47 -5.67 6.77
N ARG A 137 4.48 -5.75 5.89
CA ARG A 137 5.85 -5.30 6.19
C ARG A 137 5.94 -3.79 6.46
N MET A 138 5.26 -2.96 5.66
CA MET A 138 5.26 -1.50 5.87
C MET A 138 4.69 -1.10 7.23
N ILE A 139 3.56 -1.69 7.62
CA ILE A 139 2.85 -1.31 8.85
C ILE A 139 3.44 -1.96 10.10
N SER A 140 4.09 -3.12 9.97
CA SER A 140 4.70 -3.83 11.09
C SER A 140 6.08 -3.28 11.46
N GLY A 141 6.75 -2.58 10.54
CA GLY A 141 8.02 -1.91 10.80
C GLY A 141 9.19 -2.86 11.11
N ASP A 142 9.06 -4.15 10.80
CA ASP A 142 9.97 -5.18 11.27
C ASP A 142 11.31 -5.13 10.51
N GLY A 143 12.34 -4.68 11.21
CA GLY A 143 13.71 -5.06 10.94
C GLY A 143 13.86 -6.50 11.39
N ALA A 144 13.55 -7.44 10.49
CA ALA A 144 13.57 -8.87 10.76
C ALA A 144 14.84 -9.26 11.53
N THR A 145 14.67 -9.76 12.75
CA THR A 145 15.68 -10.49 13.49
C THR A 145 16.10 -11.72 12.68
N ALA A 146 17.13 -11.57 11.85
CA ALA A 146 18.08 -12.63 11.61
C ALA A 146 19.13 -12.52 12.73
N ALA A 147 19.10 -13.45 13.69
CA ALA A 147 20.24 -13.66 14.56
C ALA A 147 21.45 -14.04 13.67
N GLY A 148 22.37 -13.11 13.51
CA GLY A 148 23.61 -13.28 12.76
C GLY A 148 24.42 -11.99 12.81
N GLU A 149 25.51 -12.03 13.58
CA GLU A 149 26.44 -10.94 13.84
C GLU A 149 26.89 -10.19 12.59
N GLY A 150 26.99 -8.85 12.66
CA GLY A 150 27.47 -8.06 11.53
C GLY A 150 27.41 -6.56 11.76
N LYS A 151 28.38 -6.04 12.50
CA LYS A 151 28.71 -4.62 12.65
C LYS A 151 28.91 -3.94 11.28
N GLY A 152 28.19 -2.86 11.02
CA GLY A 152 28.46 -2.00 9.87
C GLY A 152 27.44 -0.88 9.71
N GLY A 153 27.78 0.33 10.15
CA GLY A 153 27.03 1.52 9.77
C GLY A 153 27.03 1.66 8.25
N CYS A 154 25.86 1.81 7.66
CA CYS A 154 25.70 2.01 6.24
C CYS A 154 24.97 3.34 6.02
N GLY A 155 25.75 4.37 5.72
CA GLY A 155 25.23 5.63 5.22
C GLY A 155 24.50 5.40 3.90
N GLY A 156 23.31 6.01 3.79
CA GLY A 156 22.59 6.32 2.56
C GLY A 156 22.92 5.46 1.33
N VAL A 157 22.41 4.24 1.29
CA VAL A 157 22.23 3.55 0.00
C VAL A 157 20.85 3.96 -0.50
N CYS A 158 20.78 5.14 -1.13
CA CYS A 158 19.85 5.28 -2.24
C CYS A 158 20.32 4.23 -3.26
N GLU A 159 19.64 3.08 -3.27
CA GLU A 159 19.90 1.97 -4.18
C GLU A 159 20.17 2.51 -5.59
N GLU A 160 21.38 2.28 -6.08
CA GLU A 160 21.79 2.64 -7.43
C GLU A 160 20.84 1.92 -8.38
N ILE A 161 20.04 2.67 -9.16
CA ILE A 161 19.06 2.17 -10.15
C ILE A 161 19.68 1.11 -11.10
N CYS A 162 21.01 1.09 -11.19
CA CYS A 162 21.81 0.12 -11.93
C CYS A 162 22.40 -0.95 -11.01
N SER A 163 21.60 -1.96 -10.64
CA SER A 163 22.05 -3.06 -9.76
C SER A 163 23.08 -4.01 -10.40
N THR A 164 23.25 -3.98 -11.73
CA THR A 164 24.25 -4.79 -12.46
C THR A 164 25.13 -3.92 -13.36
N PRO A 165 26.39 -4.33 -13.62
CA PRO A 165 27.29 -3.58 -14.50
C PRO A 165 26.78 -3.55 -15.96
N GLU A 166 26.02 -4.55 -16.40
CA GLU A 166 25.35 -4.53 -17.71
C GLU A 166 24.27 -3.44 -17.76
N LEU A 167 23.42 -3.34 -16.73
CA LEU A 167 22.39 -2.30 -16.62
C LEU A 167 23.02 -0.91 -16.55
N LYS A 168 24.13 -0.76 -15.83
CA LYS A 168 24.88 0.50 -15.76
C LYS A 168 25.36 0.95 -17.14
N LYS A 169 25.93 0.04 -17.94
CA LYS A 169 26.34 0.34 -19.32
C LYS A 169 25.16 0.71 -20.21
N GLN A 170 24.04 -0.01 -20.10
CA GLN A 170 22.83 0.30 -20.87
C GLN A 170 22.24 1.66 -20.49
N TYR A 171 22.20 1.98 -19.20
CA TYR A 171 21.76 3.28 -18.69
C TYR A 171 22.69 4.40 -19.16
N GLU A 172 24.01 4.23 -19.05
CA GLU A 172 25.01 5.17 -19.56
C GLU A 172 24.87 5.38 -21.08
N GLN A 173 24.54 4.35 -21.85
CA GLN A 173 24.28 4.49 -23.29
C GLN A 173 23.00 5.31 -23.58
N LEU A 174 21.93 5.07 -22.81
CA LEU A 174 20.64 5.74 -22.95
C LEU A 174 20.65 7.20 -22.44
N VAL A 175 21.41 7.48 -21.38
CA VAL A 175 21.40 8.77 -20.68
C VAL A 175 22.67 9.59 -20.94
N GLY A 176 23.84 8.94 -21.01
CA GLY A 176 25.15 9.57 -21.19
C GLY A 176 25.41 10.15 -22.57
N SER A 177 24.64 9.74 -23.60
CA SER A 177 24.73 10.31 -24.95
C SER A 177 24.04 11.69 -25.09
N LYS A 178 23.42 12.20 -24.03
CA LYS A 178 22.69 13.48 -24.02
C LYS A 178 23.32 14.50 -23.05
N ASN A 179 24.53 14.96 -23.37
CA ASN A 179 25.01 16.28 -22.90
C ASN A 179 24.19 17.46 -23.47
N ARG A 180 23.11 17.19 -24.20
CA ARG A 180 22.19 18.22 -24.64
C ARG A 180 21.28 18.55 -23.45
N PRO A 181 21.38 19.75 -22.85
CA PRO A 181 20.46 20.15 -21.81
C PRO A 181 19.04 19.99 -22.33
N TRP A 182 18.15 19.50 -21.48
CA TRP A 182 16.73 19.41 -21.81
C TRP A 182 16.20 20.82 -22.02
N SER A 183 16.19 21.27 -23.28
CA SER A 183 15.58 22.52 -23.71
C SER A 183 14.34 22.16 -24.51
N PRO A 184 13.16 22.05 -23.86
CA PRO A 184 11.91 21.89 -24.60
C PRO A 184 11.81 23.05 -25.61
N ARG A 185 11.39 22.76 -26.84
CA ARG A 185 11.12 23.79 -27.85
C ARG A 185 9.82 24.52 -27.49
N LEU A 186 9.86 25.26 -26.39
CA LEU A 186 8.80 26.17 -26.03
C LEU A 186 8.96 27.40 -26.92
N GLU A 187 7.94 27.72 -27.68
CA GLU A 187 7.79 29.05 -28.22
C GLU A 187 7.70 30.03 -27.04
N THR A 188 8.40 31.16 -27.12
CA THR A 188 8.26 32.22 -26.13
C THR A 188 6.78 32.61 -26.10
N ILE A 189 6.11 32.34 -24.98
CA ILE A 189 4.73 32.75 -24.78
C ILE A 189 4.74 34.28 -24.81
N THR A 190 4.20 34.87 -25.86
CA THR A 190 4.03 36.32 -25.92
C THR A 190 2.86 36.68 -25.02
N GLU A 191 3.08 37.56 -24.05
CA GLU A 191 1.97 38.18 -23.34
C GLU A 191 1.18 38.98 -24.38
N SER A 192 0.02 38.46 -24.76
CA SER A 192 -0.92 39.24 -25.54
C SER A 192 -1.34 40.40 -24.65
N ASN A 193 -0.73 41.56 -24.85
CA ASN A 193 -1.19 42.83 -24.32
C ASN A 193 -2.45 43.22 -25.09
N PHE A 194 -3.47 42.34 -25.02
CA PHE A 194 -4.83 42.79 -25.12
C PHE A 194 -4.93 43.82 -24.01
N LYS A 195 -4.80 45.08 -24.39
CA LYS A 195 -5.51 46.17 -23.74
C LYS A 195 -6.94 45.69 -23.70
N VAL A 196 -7.30 44.95 -22.65
CA VAL A 196 -8.65 44.86 -22.18
C VAL A 196 -8.96 46.32 -21.92
N ARG A 197 -9.59 46.96 -22.91
CA ARG A 197 -10.30 48.21 -22.70
C ARG A 197 -11.42 47.81 -21.75
N LEU A 198 -11.09 47.70 -20.47
CA LEU A 198 -12.05 47.79 -19.39
C LEU A 198 -12.66 49.17 -19.57
N SER A 199 -13.76 49.20 -20.29
CA SER A 199 -14.71 50.30 -20.19
C SER A 199 -15.10 50.32 -18.71
N PRO A 200 -14.95 51.45 -17.99
CA PRO A 200 -15.39 51.53 -16.60
C PRO A 200 -16.91 51.41 -16.60
N GLY A 201 -17.43 50.21 -16.34
CA GLY A 201 -18.84 49.90 -16.54
C GLY A 201 -19.31 48.80 -15.62
N ARG A 202 -19.59 49.19 -14.36
CA ARG A 202 -20.42 48.48 -13.39
C ARG A 202 -19.92 47.10 -12.93
N ILE A 203 -19.12 47.13 -11.87
CA ILE A 203 -19.16 46.14 -10.80
C ILE A 203 -20.62 45.96 -10.35
N PHE A 204 -21.21 44.81 -10.65
CA PHE A 204 -22.47 44.37 -10.04
C PHE A 204 -22.22 44.15 -8.55
N GLY A 205 -23.08 44.74 -7.73
CA GLY A 205 -23.03 44.68 -6.28
C GLY A 205 -23.23 43.26 -5.76
N CYS A 206 -22.34 42.85 -4.86
CA CYS A 206 -22.68 41.88 -3.84
C CYS A 206 -23.34 42.65 -2.69
N ASP A 207 -24.67 42.72 -2.69
CA ASP A 207 -25.39 42.93 -1.44
C ASP A 207 -25.49 41.59 -0.73
N ARG A 208 -24.95 41.58 0.49
CA ARG A 208 -25.00 40.52 1.47
C ARG A 208 -25.85 41.06 2.61
N ILE A 209 -27.05 40.52 2.79
CA ILE A 209 -27.79 40.26 4.04
C ILE A 209 -28.79 39.15 3.72
#